data_AF-A0AAI8D7C7-F1
#
_entry.id   AF-A0AAI8D7C7-F1
#
_cell.length_a   1.000
_cell.length_b   1.000
_cell.length_c   1.000
_cell.angle_alpha   90.00
_cell.angle_beta   90.00
_cell.angle_gamma   90.00
#
_symmetry.space_group_name_H-M   'P 1'
#
loop_
_entity.id
_entity.type
_entity.pdbx_description
1 polymer ?
#
loop_
_entity_poly.entity_id
_entity_poly.type
_entity_poly.pdbx_seq_one_letter_code
_entity_poly.pdbx_strand_id
1 'polypeptide(L)' 'MTAAISPTCGSRVFNQSGEEVEVNLGSFDDINEFQPSYELWTIRYEDWLPAFPVAHRYERDRPEEGRGKE' A
#
# COMPACT_ATOMS: atom_id res chain seq x y z
N MET A 1 -1.99 -12.14 -10.11
CA MET A 1 -1.11 -11.20 -9.38
C MET A 1 0.29 -11.37 -9.95
N THR A 2 0.87 -10.30 -10.49
CA THR A 2 2.22 -10.31 -11.09
C THR A 2 3.16 -9.56 -10.17
N ALA A 3 4.29 -10.15 -9.79
CA ALA A 3 5.29 -9.52 -8.94
C ALA A 3 6.55 -9.20 -9.75
N ALA A 4 7.09 -7.99 -9.57
CA ALA A 4 8.43 -7.65 -10.05
C ALA A 4 9.44 -7.81 -8.91
N ILE A 5 10.51 -8.56 -9.18
CA ILE A 5 11.56 -8.88 -8.21
C ILE A 5 12.90 -8.41 -8.78
N SER A 6 13.69 -7.70 -7.98
CA SER A 6 15.04 -7.29 -8.38
C SER A 6 15.92 -8.54 -8.58
N PRO A 7 16.56 -8.72 -9.75
CA PRO A 7 17.45 -9.86 -9.97
C PRO A 7 18.76 -9.76 -9.16
N THR A 8 19.09 -8.57 -8.63
CA THR A 8 20.35 -8.32 -7.93
C THR A 8 20.25 -8.65 -6.43
N CYS A 9 19.13 -8.35 -5.78
CA CYS A 9 18.97 -8.51 -4.33
C CYS A 9 17.73 -9.30 -3.91
N GLY A 10 16.85 -9.69 -4.85
CA GLY A 10 15.64 -10.46 -4.55
C GLY A 10 14.52 -9.67 -3.87
N SER A 11 14.64 -8.34 -3.74
CA SER A 11 13.58 -7.49 -3.19
C SER A 11 12.37 -7.44 -4.11
N ARG A 12 11.17 -7.37 -3.53
CA ARG A 12 9.92 -7.14 -4.27
C ARG A 12 9.78 -5.65 -4.56
N VAL A 13 9.77 -5.29 -5.84
CA VAL A 13 9.64 -3.88 -6.28
C VAL A 13 8.17 -3.47 -6.25
N PHE A 14 7.31 -4.23 -6.95
CA PHE A 14 5.87 -4.01 -6.97
C PHE A 14 5.09 -5.30 -7.18
N ASN A 15 3.80 -5.26 -6.83
CA ASN A 15 2.81 -6.29 -7.16
C ASN A 15 1.66 -5.66 -7.95
N GLN A 16 1.25 -6.29 -9.04
CA GLN A 16 0.09 -5.90 -9.82
C GLN A 16 -1.05 -6.88 -9.61
N SER A 17 -2.24 -6.35 -9.32
CA SER A 17 -3.48 -7.11 -9.19
C SER A 17 -4.60 -6.39 -9.94
N GLY A 18 -5.02 -6.95 -11.08
CA GLY A 18 -5.98 -6.26 -11.95
C GLY A 18 -5.42 -4.92 -12.43
N GLU A 19 -6.15 -3.85 -12.13
CA GLU A 19 -5.80 -2.47 -12.48
C GLU A 19 -4.97 -1.77 -11.39
N GLU A 20 -4.71 -2.45 -10.26
CA GLU A 20 -3.99 -1.88 -9.12
C GLU A 20 -2.51 -2.33 -9.11
N VAL A 21 -1.63 -1.39 -8.73
CA VAL A 21 -0.21 -1.64 -8.50
C VAL A 21 0.13 -1.24 -7.07
N GLU A 22 0.62 -2.20 -6.29
CA GLU A 22 1.20 -2.00 -4.97
C GLU A 22 2.71 -1.83 -5.10
N VAL A 23 3.25 -0.74 -4.56
CA VAL A 23 4.69 -0.45 -4.57
C VAL A 23 5.18 -0.29 -3.14
N ASN A 24 6.29 -0.97 -2.80
CA ASN A 24 6.91 -0.78 -1.49
C ASN A 24 7.62 0.58 -1.45
N LEU A 25 7.31 1.43 -0.47
CA LEU A 25 7.91 2.77 -0.35
C LEU A 25 9.45 2.75 -0.34
N GLY A 26 10.07 1.70 0.21
CA GLY A 26 11.53 1.52 0.20
C GLY A 26 12.14 1.22 -1.18
N SER A 27 11.33 1.15 -2.24
CA SER A 27 11.79 0.96 -3.62
C SER A 27 12.05 2.27 -4.37
N PHE A 28 11.69 3.42 -3.78
CA PHE A 28 11.93 4.74 -4.35
C PHE A 28 13.27 5.31 -3.90
N ASP A 29 13.91 6.10 -4.76
CA ASP A 29 15.19 6.77 -4.46
C ASP A 29 15.02 7.97 -3.50
N ASP A 30 13.90 8.69 -3.64
CA ASP A 30 13.56 9.86 -2.83
C ASP A 30 12.58 9.51 -1.70
N ILE A 31 12.70 10.23 -0.59
CA ILE A 31 11.80 10.14 0.56
C ILE A 31 10.79 11.29 0.55
N ASN A 32 9.68 11.14 1.27
CA ASN A 32 8.63 12.17 1.44
C ASN A 32 7.84 12.52 0.17
N GLU A 33 7.88 11.70 -0.88
CA GLU A 33 7.12 11.91 -2.12
C GLU A 33 5.64 11.47 -2.01
N PHE A 34 5.33 10.57 -1.06
CA PHE A 34 4.00 9.99 -0.92
C PHE A 34 3.46 10.15 0.50
N GLN A 35 2.20 10.57 0.58
CA GLN A 35 1.42 10.57 1.82
C GLN A 35 0.23 9.59 1.65
N PRO A 36 -0.02 8.70 2.63
CA PRO A 36 -1.17 7.80 2.54
C PRO A 36 -2.47 8.60 2.53
N SER A 37 -3.42 8.21 1.66
CA SER A 37 -4.76 8.77 1.62
C SER A 37 -5.77 7.96 2.45
N TYR A 38 -5.45 6.69 2.74
CA TYR A 38 -6.22 5.78 3.58
C TYR A 38 -5.33 4.70 4.21
N GLU A 39 -5.85 3.99 5.20
CA GLU A 39 -5.23 2.81 5.82
C GLU A 39 -6.09 1.56 5.57
N LEU A 40 -5.46 0.42 5.28
CA LEU A 40 -6.09 -0.89 5.16
C LEU A 40 -5.63 -1.82 6.27
N TRP A 41 -6.37 -2.90 6.49
CA TRP A 41 -6.01 -3.96 7.43
C TRP A 41 -5.79 -3.48 8.87
N THR A 42 -6.52 -2.45 9.30
CA THR A 42 -6.36 -1.87 10.66
C THR A 42 -6.75 -2.83 11.78
N ILE A 43 -7.41 -3.95 11.46
CA ILE A 43 -7.66 -5.05 12.42
C ILE A 43 -6.37 -5.67 12.96
N ARG A 44 -5.23 -5.42 12.31
CA ARG A 44 -3.90 -5.90 12.71
C ARG A 44 -3.04 -4.79 13.32
N TYR A 45 -3.64 -3.69 13.78
CA TYR A 45 -2.89 -2.63 14.44
C TYR A 45 -2.35 -3.15 15.76
N GLU A 46 -1.06 -2.90 15.94
CA GLU A 46 -0.43 -3.05 17.22
C GLU A 46 -0.75 -1.83 18.07
N ASP A 47 -1.10 -2.02 19.34
CA ASP A 47 -1.52 -0.92 20.22
C ASP A 47 -0.47 0.19 20.38
N TRP A 48 0.80 -0.11 20.13
CA TRP A 48 1.90 0.85 20.18
C TRP A 48 2.00 1.74 18.94
N LEU A 49 1.39 1.36 17.81
CA LEU A 49 1.48 2.07 16.54
C LEU A 49 0.35 3.11 16.44
N PRO A 50 0.65 4.42 16.47
CA PRO A 50 -0.37 5.44 16.28
C PRO A 50 -0.90 5.37 14.86
N ALA A 51 -2.21 5.55 14.72
CA ALA A 51 -2.83 5.56 13.41
C ALA A 51 -2.48 6.82 12.61
N PHE A 52 -2.28 6.68 11.30
CA PHE A 52 -1.93 7.80 10.42
C PHE A 52 -3.07 8.81 10.32
N PRO A 53 -2.78 10.10 10.11
CA PRO A 53 -3.78 11.16 10.05
C PRO A 53 -4.52 11.17 8.70
N VAL A 54 -5.19 10.07 8.36
CA VAL A 54 -5.98 9.89 7.13
C VAL A 54 -7.48 9.90 7.43
N ALA A 55 -8.29 10.28 6.44
CA ALA A 55 -9.74 10.35 6.58
C ALA A 55 -10.43 8.97 6.60
N HIS A 56 -9.79 7.95 6.01
CA HIS A 56 -10.39 6.63 5.84
C HIS A 56 -9.47 5.52 6.36
N ARG A 57 -10.05 4.62 7.16
CA ARG A 57 -9.40 3.43 7.71
C ARG A 57 -10.31 2.24 7.51
N TYR A 58 -9.76 1.14 7.02
CA TYR A 58 -10.49 -0.08 6.75
C TYR A 58 -9.90 -1.23 7.56
N GLU A 59 -10.73 -2.00 8.24
CA GLU A 59 -10.28 -3.18 9.00
C GLU A 59 -9.64 -4.26 8.11
N ARG A 60 -9.94 -4.25 6.82
CA ARG A 60 -9.41 -5.16 5.78
C ARG A 60 -9.19 -4.37 4.48
N ASP A 61 -9.37 -5.01 3.33
CA ASP A 61 -9.36 -4.35 2.02
C ASP A 61 -10.46 -3.28 1.90
N ARG A 62 -10.22 -2.29 1.05
CA ARG A 62 -11.23 -1.27 0.71
C ARG A 62 -12.37 -1.92 -0.08
N PRO A 63 -13.64 -1.55 0.16
CA PRO A 63 -14.75 -2.02 -0.66
C PRO A 63 -14.58 -1.63 -2.12
N GLU A 64 -14.91 -2.53 -3.06
CA GLU A 64 -14.76 -2.29 -4.51
C GLU A 64 -15.53 -1.06 -4.99
N GLU A 65 -16.63 -0.70 -4.32
CA GLU A 65 -17.48 0.46 -4.64
C GLU A 65 -16.76 1.82 -4.47
N GLY A 66 -15.61 1.84 -3.78
CA GLY A 66 -14.75 3.02 -3.63
C GLY A 66 -13.63 3.13 -4.67
N ARG A 67 -13.44 2.13 -5.53
CA ARG A 67 -12.44 2.17 -6.61
C ARG A 67 -12.96 3.09 -7.71
N GLY A 68 -12.65 4.37 -7.61
CA GLY A 68 -12.91 5.32 -8.68
C GLY A 68 -12.30 4.76 -9.96
N LYS A 69 -13.14 4.57 -10.98
CA LYS A 69 -12.66 4.36 -12.34
C LYS A 69 -12.11 5.71 -12.81
N GLU A 70 -10.79 5.82 -12.91
CA GLU A 70 -10.15 6.88 -13.70
C GLU A 70 -9.76 6.30 -15.05
#